data_AF-A0A521FDU0-F1
#
_entry.id   AF-A0A521FDU0-F1
#
_cell.length_a   1.000
_cell.length_b   1.000
_cell.length_c   1.000
_cell.angle_alpha   90.00
_cell.angle_beta   90.00
_cell.angle_gamma   90.00
#
_symmetry.space_group_name_H-M   'P 1'
#
loop_
_entity.id
_entity.type
_entity.pdbx_description
1 polymer ?
#
loop_
_entity_poly.entity_id
_entity_poly.type
_entity_poly.pdbx_seq_one_letter_code
_entity_poly.pdbx_strand_id
1 'polypeptide(L)'
;MSKKGFRNPRKRDQEAVDQFAEGADVSTNTENTKSQEAPEEEHTQQPFYTTLQPQFKEIIQAAAYYERISQREVVEQALESYYSDKQQKLQKALEAYRESQ
;
A
#
# COMPACT_ATOMS: atom_id res chain seq x y z
N MET A 1 25.23 -26.96 44.51
CA MET A 1 24.09 -26.05 44.73
C MET A 1 24.48 -24.65 44.26
N SER A 2 23.96 -24.17 43.12
CA SER A 2 24.33 -22.87 42.55
C SER A 2 23.10 -21.95 42.56
N LYS A 3 23.10 -20.94 43.43
CA LYS A 3 22.04 -19.93 43.51
C LYS A 3 22.29 -18.90 42.41
N LYS A 4 21.50 -18.96 41.33
CA LYS A 4 21.45 -17.93 40.28
C LYS A 4 20.98 -16.62 40.91
N GLY A 5 21.86 -15.63 40.98
CA GLY A 5 21.50 -14.27 41.38
C GLY A 5 20.62 -13.63 40.31
N PHE A 6 19.38 -13.32 40.66
CA PHE A 6 18.56 -12.38 39.89
C PHE A 6 19.18 -11.00 40.06
N ARG A 7 19.71 -10.42 38.98
CA ARG A 7 20.12 -9.02 38.97
C ARG A 7 18.86 -8.17 38.88
N ASN A 8 18.66 -7.28 39.84
CA ASN A 8 17.63 -6.26 39.75
C ASN A 8 17.90 -5.39 38.50
N PRO A 9 16.87 -5.11 37.68
CA PRO A 9 17.03 -4.20 36.54
C PRO A 9 17.49 -2.82 37.04
N ARG A 10 18.36 -2.18 36.26
CA ARG A 10 18.87 -0.84 36.60
C ARG A 10 17.73 0.15 36.34
N LYS A 11 17.64 1.22 37.15
CA LYS A 11 16.56 2.23 37.08
C LYS A 11 16.26 2.75 35.65
N ARG A 12 17.27 2.81 34.78
CA ARG A 12 17.14 3.23 33.37
C ARG A 12 16.30 2.28 32.51
N ASP A 13 16.25 1.01 32.85
CA ASP A 13 15.46 0.02 32.11
C ASP A 13 13.99 0.05 32.51
N GLN A 14 13.66 0.66 33.66
CA GLN A 14 12.28 0.83 34.13
C GLN A 14 11.60 1.99 33.39
N GLU A 15 12.27 3.14 33.27
CA GLU A 15 11.77 4.33 32.55
C GLU A 15 11.47 4.04 31.08
N ALA A 16 12.26 3.19 30.42
CA ALA A 16 12.03 2.80 29.02
C ALA A 16 10.80 1.89 28.84
N VAL A 17 10.46 1.09 29.87
CA VAL A 17 9.26 0.24 29.86
C VAL A 17 8.02 1.07 30.18
N ASP A 18 8.13 2.02 31.11
CA ASP A 18 7.04 2.93 31.46
C ASP A 18 6.72 3.89 30.28
N GLN A 19 7.74 4.40 29.57
CA GLN A 19 7.53 5.20 28.33
C GLN A 19 6.87 4.42 27.18
N PHE A 20 7.08 3.09 27.11
CA PHE A 20 6.41 2.25 26.12
C PHE A 20 4.96 1.95 26.52
N ALA A 21 4.68 1.82 27.82
CA ALA A 21 3.35 1.54 28.34
C ALA A 21 2.43 2.79 28.35
N GLU A 22 2.99 3.98 28.55
CA GLU A 22 2.23 5.23 28.61
C GLU A 22 1.98 5.90 27.25
N GLY A 23 2.51 5.33 26.15
CA GLY A 23 2.30 5.87 24.80
C GLY A 23 2.93 7.25 24.67
N ALA A 24 4.24 7.29 24.45
CA ALA A 24 4.99 8.53 24.28
C ALA A 24 4.32 9.50 23.28
N ASP A 25 3.82 10.62 23.80
CA ASP A 25 3.51 11.83 23.04
C ASP A 25 4.83 12.33 22.44
N VAL A 26 5.00 12.14 21.13
CA VAL A 26 6.14 12.64 20.35
C VAL A 26 6.00 14.16 20.21
N SER A 27 6.37 14.89 21.26
CA SER A 27 6.58 16.33 21.20
C SER A 27 8.01 16.62 20.76
N THR A 28 8.27 16.49 19.47
CA THR A 28 9.42 17.13 18.81
C THR A 28 9.03 17.51 17.39
N ASN A 29 8.88 18.81 17.13
CA ASN A 29 9.09 19.43 15.81
C ASN A 29 9.17 20.94 16.08
N THR A 30 10.37 21.50 16.30
CA THR A 30 11.23 22.04 15.23
C THR A 30 10.47 23.02 14.35
N GLU A 31 10.42 24.27 14.80
CA GLU A 31 10.07 25.42 13.98
C GLU A 31 11.10 25.55 12.85
N ASN A 32 10.70 25.16 11.63
CA ASN A 32 11.38 25.57 10.43
C ASN A 32 10.34 25.64 9.30
N THR A 33 9.65 26.77 9.23
CA THR A 33 8.75 27.14 8.13
C THR A 33 9.57 27.41 6.86
N LYS A 34 10.06 26.36 6.23
CA LYS A 34 10.26 26.38 4.78
C LYS A 34 8.90 26.14 4.16
N SER A 35 8.41 27.12 3.41
CA SER A 35 7.27 26.95 2.52
C SER A 35 7.47 25.69 1.68
N GLN A 36 6.80 24.61 2.05
CA GLN A 36 6.57 23.51 1.14
C GLN A 36 5.60 24.07 0.10
N GLU A 37 6.14 24.51 -1.03
CA GLU A 37 5.40 24.38 -2.28
C GLU A 37 4.87 22.94 -2.29
N ALA A 38 3.55 22.81 -2.33
CA ALA A 38 2.91 21.51 -2.45
C ALA A 38 3.59 20.82 -3.64
N PRO A 39 4.16 19.61 -3.46
CA PRO A 39 4.74 18.90 -4.58
C PRO A 39 3.67 18.83 -5.67
N GLU A 40 4.02 19.28 -6.88
CA GLU A 40 3.17 19.14 -8.07
C GLU A 40 2.64 17.71 -8.06
N GLU A 41 1.30 17.54 -8.13
CA GLU A 41 0.64 16.24 -7.93
C GLU A 41 1.27 15.18 -8.83
N GLU A 42 2.21 14.44 -8.25
CA GLU A 42 3.08 13.50 -8.93
C GLU A 42 2.22 12.26 -9.21
N HIS A 43 1.53 12.24 -10.36
CA HIS A 43 0.75 11.13 -10.92
C HIS A 43 0.24 10.13 -9.88
N THR A 44 -0.56 10.61 -8.92
CA THR A 44 -1.15 9.70 -7.93
C THR A 44 -2.07 8.75 -8.69
N GLN A 45 -1.78 7.45 -8.61
CA GLN A 45 -2.60 6.43 -9.24
C GLN A 45 -4.03 6.61 -8.71
N GLN A 46 -4.93 7.07 -9.57
CA GLN A 46 -6.29 7.34 -9.14
C GLN A 46 -6.98 6.01 -8.85
N PRO A 47 -7.60 5.85 -7.67
CA PRO A 47 -8.25 4.60 -7.33
C PRO A 47 -9.46 4.39 -8.25
N PHE A 48 -9.48 3.25 -8.95
CA PHE A 48 -10.60 2.82 -9.76
C PHE A 48 -11.33 1.67 -9.07
N TYR A 49 -12.65 1.81 -8.89
CA TYR A 49 -13.50 0.80 -8.27
C TYR A 49 -14.52 0.30 -9.28
N THR A 50 -14.68 -1.02 -9.34
CA THR A 50 -15.70 -1.67 -10.17
C THR A 50 -16.28 -2.88 -9.47
N THR A 51 -17.52 -3.22 -9.80
CA THR A 51 -18.23 -4.39 -9.27
C THR A 51 -18.06 -5.55 -10.24
N LEU A 52 -17.63 -6.71 -9.73
CA LEU A 52 -17.48 -7.94 -10.50
C LEU A 52 -18.52 -8.98 -10.09
N GLN A 53 -18.87 -9.88 -11.02
CA GLN A 53 -19.68 -11.05 -10.67
C GLN A 53 -18.90 -11.95 -9.69
N PRO A 54 -19.59 -12.65 -8.77
CA PRO A 54 -18.94 -13.45 -7.72
C PRO A 54 -17.92 -14.46 -8.26
N GLN A 55 -18.25 -15.16 -9.35
CA GLN A 55 -17.37 -16.14 -9.99
C GLN A 55 -16.02 -15.54 -10.43
N PHE A 56 -15.99 -14.31 -10.95
CA PHE A 56 -14.74 -13.67 -11.36
C PHE A 56 -13.92 -13.20 -10.17
N LYS A 57 -14.59 -12.77 -9.09
CA LYS A 57 -13.91 -12.40 -7.85
C LYS A 57 -13.18 -13.60 -7.25
N GLU A 58 -13.83 -14.76 -7.20
CA GLU A 58 -13.22 -16.00 -6.70
C GLU A 58 -12.01 -16.42 -7.55
N ILE A 59 -12.12 -16.33 -8.87
CA ILE A 59 -11.01 -16.63 -9.79
C ILE A 59 -9.81 -15.70 -9.53
N ILE A 60 -10.04 -14.38 -9.43
CA ILE A 60 -8.97 -13.40 -9.19
C ILE A 60 -8.29 -13.66 -7.84
N GLN A 61 -9.06 -13.95 -6.79
CA GLN A 61 -8.52 -14.25 -5.46
C GLN A 61 -7.68 -15.53 -5.47
N ALA A 62 -8.16 -16.59 -6.13
CA ALA A 62 -7.43 -17.85 -6.24
C ALA A 62 -6.13 -17.69 -7.04
N ALA A 63 -6.18 -16.97 -8.18
CA ALA A 63 -5.02 -16.71 -9.02
C ALA A 63 -3.96 -15.89 -8.26
N ALA A 64 -4.37 -14.80 -7.59
CA ALA A 64 -3.48 -13.97 -6.79
C ALA A 64 -2.79 -14.79 -5.68
N TYR A 65 -3.54 -15.66 -4.99
CA TYR A 65 -2.97 -16.53 -3.97
C TYR A 65 -1.97 -17.54 -4.54
N TYR A 66 -2.30 -18.19 -5.65
CA TYR A 66 -1.46 -19.21 -6.28
C TYR A 66 -0.14 -18.63 -6.80
N GLU A 67 -0.21 -17.47 -7.47
CA GLU A 67 0.95 -16.82 -8.08
C GLU A 67 1.71 -15.91 -7.12
N ARG A 68 1.19 -15.68 -5.91
CA ARG A 68 1.77 -14.80 -4.88
C ARG A 68 1.92 -13.34 -5.37
N ILE A 69 0.98 -12.89 -6.17
CA ILE A 69 0.89 -11.51 -6.68
C ILE A 69 -0.36 -10.80 -6.15
N SER A 70 -0.44 -9.50 -6.36
CA SER A 70 -1.62 -8.73 -5.95
C SER A 70 -2.82 -9.01 -6.86
N GLN A 71 -4.05 -8.88 -6.33
CA GLN A 71 -5.27 -8.97 -7.15
C GLN A 71 -5.28 -7.93 -8.28
N ARG A 72 -4.69 -6.74 -8.06
CA ARG A 72 -4.49 -5.71 -9.09
C ARG A 72 -3.65 -6.26 -10.25
N GLU A 73 -2.53 -6.89 -9.94
CA GLU A 73 -1.60 -7.41 -10.94
C GLU A 73 -2.21 -8.52 -11.79
N VAL A 74 -3.03 -9.40 -11.19
CA VAL A 74 -3.82 -10.39 -11.94
C VAL A 74 -4.71 -9.71 -12.99
N VAL A 75 -5.39 -8.63 -12.61
CA VAL A 75 -6.26 -7.89 -13.53
C VAL A 75 -5.46 -7.18 -14.62
N GLU A 76 -4.32 -6.57 -14.26
CA GLU A 76 -3.42 -5.89 -15.22
C GLU A 76 -2.88 -6.87 -16.27
N GLN A 77 -2.37 -8.03 -15.85
CA GLN A 77 -1.90 -9.08 -16.75
C GLN A 77 -3.02 -9.65 -17.64
N ALA A 78 -4.22 -9.82 -17.08
CA ALA A 78 -5.38 -10.28 -17.85
C ALA A 78 -5.79 -9.27 -18.94
N LEU A 79 -5.74 -7.96 -18.64
CA LEU A 79 -6.00 -6.91 -19.62
C LEU A 79 -4.91 -6.87 -20.70
N GLU A 80 -3.65 -6.96 -20.32
CA GLU A 80 -2.52 -7.00 -21.27
C GLU A 80 -2.64 -8.19 -22.23
N SER A 81 -2.94 -9.38 -21.70
CA SER A 81 -3.17 -10.57 -22.52
C SER A 81 -4.38 -10.41 -23.43
N TYR A 82 -5.51 -9.90 -22.92
CA TYR A 82 -6.74 -9.73 -23.71
C TYR A 82 -6.60 -8.74 -24.87
N TYR A 83 -5.76 -7.72 -24.72
CA TYR A 83 -5.53 -6.69 -25.75
C TYR A 83 -4.26 -6.88 -26.57
N SER A 84 -3.46 -7.92 -26.31
CA SER A 84 -2.21 -8.20 -27.03
C SER A 84 -2.36 -8.21 -28.56
N ASP A 85 -3.44 -8.81 -29.08
CA ASP A 85 -3.81 -8.88 -30.50
C ASP A 85 -4.72 -7.72 -30.97
N LYS A 86 -5.19 -6.87 -30.03
CA LYS A 86 -6.19 -5.81 -30.27
C LYS A 86 -5.65 -4.41 -30.00
N GLN A 87 -4.32 -4.22 -29.92
CA GLN A 87 -3.70 -2.93 -29.57
C GLN A 87 -4.23 -1.76 -30.41
N GLN A 88 -4.35 -1.93 -31.74
CA GLN A 88 -4.88 -0.86 -32.61
C GLN A 88 -6.34 -0.51 -32.29
N LYS A 89 -7.17 -1.49 -31.93
CA LYS A 89 -8.56 -1.28 -31.54
C LYS A 89 -8.65 -0.59 -30.17
N LEU A 90 -7.78 -0.98 -29.24
CA LEU A 90 -7.68 -0.37 -27.92
C LEU A 90 -7.28 1.11 -28.02
N GLN A 91 -6.27 1.44 -28.84
CA GLN A 91 -5.84 2.83 -29.05
C GLN A 91 -6.99 3.71 -29.54
N LYS A 92 -7.73 3.27 -30.57
CA LYS A 92 -8.91 4.00 -31.07
C LYS A 92 -10.00 4.17 -30.02
N ALA A 93 -10.23 3.15 -29.18
CA ALA A 93 -11.21 3.24 -28.11
C ALA A 93 -10.79 4.24 -27.01
N LEU A 94 -9.49 4.29 -26.68
CA LEU A 94 -8.94 5.23 -25.71
C LEU A 94 -9.00 6.67 -26.22
N GLU A 95 -8.72 6.90 -27.50
CA GLU A 95 -8.88 8.22 -28.16
C GLU A 95 -10.34 8.69 -28.06
N ALA A 96 -11.29 7.87 -28.49
CA ALA A 96 -12.72 8.19 -28.42
C ALA A 96 -13.21 8.46 -26.98
N TYR A 97 -12.71 7.70 -25.99
CA TYR A 97 -13.06 7.92 -24.59
C TYR A 97 -12.53 9.27 -24.09
N ARG A 98 -11.29 9.63 -24.43
CA ARG A 98 -10.68 10.90 -24.03
C ARG A 98 -11.38 12.11 -24.65
N GLU A 99 -11.85 11.99 -25.90
CA GLU A 99 -12.63 13.04 -26.56
C GLU A 99 -14.04 13.23 -25.97
N SER A 100 -14.54 12.24 -25.22
CA SER A 100 -15.86 12.28 -24.58
C SER A 100 -15.88 12.87 -23.17
N GLN A 101 -14.70 13.14 -22.59
CA GLN A 101 -14.52 13.76 -21.27
C GLN A 101 -14.35 15.28 -21.43
#